data_AF-A0A2V6KLN2-F1
#
_entry.id   AF-A0A2V6KLN2-F1
#
_cell.length_a   1.000
_cell.length_b   1.000
_cell.length_c   1.000
_cell.angle_alpha   90.00
_cell.angle_beta   90.00
_cell.angle_gamma   90.00
#
_symmetry.space_group_name_H-M   'P 1'
#
loop_
_entity.id
_entity.type
_entity.pdbx_description
1 polymer ?
#
loop_
_entity_poly.entity_id
_entity_poly.type
_entity_poly.pdbx_seq_one_letter_code
_entity_poly.pdbx_strand_id
1 'polypeptide(L)' 'MKKHILVLGAGFGGLELSTMLSEAFGEGVDVTLIEKGDAFTFGYSKLDVMFGRTTLDAVRLPYKNFVKPGVRLL' A
#
# COMPACT_ATOMS: atom_id res chain seq x y z
N MET A 1 -0.98 -24.32 11.59
CA MET A 1 -0.70 -23.65 10.30
C MET A 1 -1.04 -22.18 10.42
N LYS A 2 -0.14 -21.31 9.96
CA LYS A 2 -0.38 -19.87 9.87
C LYS A 2 -1.25 -19.59 8.64
N LYS A 3 -2.27 -18.73 8.75
CA LYS A 3 -3.14 -18.39 7.61
C LYS A 3 -2.38 -17.44 6.68
N HIS A 4 -2.39 -17.76 5.39
CA HIS A 4 -1.83 -16.89 4.35
C HIS A 4 -2.96 -16.09 3.69
N ILE A 5 -2.79 -14.77 3.64
CA ILE A 5 -3.77 -13.83 3.11
C ILE A 5 -3.11 -13.07 1.95
N LEU A 6 -3.74 -13.16 0.79
CA LEU A 6 -3.32 -12.44 -0.41
C LEU A 6 -4.25 -11.24 -0.63
N VAL A 7 -3.66 -10.04 -0.73
CA VAL A 7 -4.34 -8.80 -1.06
C VAL A 7 -3.87 -8.35 -2.44
N LEU A 8 -4.80 -8.22 -3.39
CA LEU A 8 -4.51 -7.79 -4.75
C LEU A 8 -4.88 -6.31 -4.93
N GLY A 9 -3.85 -5.47 -5.09
CA GLY A 9 -3.97 -4.03 -5.24
C GLY A 9 -3.65 -3.27 -3.95
N ALA A 10 -2.68 -2.36 -4.01
CA ALA A 10 -2.28 -1.47 -2.91
C ALA A 10 -2.84 -0.06 -3.08
N GLY A 11 -4.11 0.03 -3.50
CA GLY A 11 -4.91 1.24 -3.33
C GLY A 11 -5.29 1.47 -1.86
N PHE A 12 -6.22 2.40 -1.60
CA PHE A 12 -6.62 2.73 -0.22
C PHE A 12 -7.13 1.50 0.55
N GLY A 13 -8.07 0.74 -0.03
CA GLY A 13 -8.65 -0.43 0.65
C GLY A 13 -7.65 -1.56 0.92
N GLY A 14 -6.75 -1.85 -0.03
CA GLY A 14 -5.74 -2.89 0.15
C GLY A 14 -4.70 -2.52 1.21
N LEU A 15 -4.30 -1.25 1.26
CA LEU A 15 -3.40 -0.72 2.30
C LEU A 15 -4.07 -0.74 3.68
N GLU A 16 -5.32 -0.31 3.77
CA GLU A 16 -6.07 -0.28 5.03
C GLU A 16 -6.27 -1.70 5.57
N LEU A 17 -6.73 -2.62 4.73
CA LEU A 17 -6.88 -4.03 5.12
C LEU A 17 -5.54 -4.63 5.60
N SER A 18 -4.45 -4.38 4.88
CA SER A 18 -3.12 -4.88 5.26
C SER A 18 -2.65 -4.28 6.59
N THR A 19 -2.99 -3.02 6.86
CA THR A 19 -2.70 -2.35 8.14
C THR A 19 -3.49 -2.97 9.27
N MET A 20 -4.80 -3.15 9.11
CA MET A 20 -5.66 -3.78 10.11
C MET A 20 -5.20 -5.21 10.44
N LEU A 21 -4.79 -5.99 9.42
CA LEU A 21 -4.26 -7.35 9.62
C LEU A 21 -2.94 -7.33 10.40
N SER A 22 -2.03 -6.41 10.07
CA SER A 22 -0.76 -6.23 10.78
C SER A 22 -0.98 -5.86 12.25
N GLU A 23 -1.90 -4.93 12.53
CA GLU A 23 -2.18 -4.47 13.89
C GLU A 23 -2.92 -5.53 14.72
N ALA A 24 -3.90 -6.21 14.14
CA ALA A 24 -4.71 -7.19 14.86
C ALA A 24 -3.95 -8.50 15.13
N PHE A 25 -3.04 -8.91 14.25
CA PHE A 25 -2.45 -10.24 14.30
C PHE A 25 -0.92 -10.23 14.34
N GLY A 26 -0.25 -9.13 14.01
CA GLY A 26 1.22 -9.07 13.91
C GLY A 26 1.76 -10.21 13.03
N GLU A 27 2.69 -10.98 13.57
CA GLU A 27 3.24 -12.17 12.91
C GLU A 27 2.36 -13.43 13.07
N GLY A 28 1.10 -13.30 13.49
CA GLY A 28 0.13 -14.38 13.59
C GLY A 28 -0.55 -14.77 12.27
N VAL A 29 -0.43 -13.93 11.24
CA VAL A 29 -0.86 -14.21 9.85
C VAL A 29 0.22 -13.78 8.86
N ASP A 30 0.27 -14.44 7.70
CA ASP A 30 1.21 -14.09 6.63
C ASP A 30 0.44 -13.28 5.59
N VAL A 31 0.75 -11.98 5.47
CA VAL A 31 0.08 -11.11 4.50
C VAL A 31 1.01 -10.88 3.31
N THR A 32 0.50 -11.14 2.11
CA THR A 32 1.15 -10.74 0.85
C THR A 32 0.27 -9.71 0.17
N LEU A 33 0.81 -8.51 -0.05
CA LEU A 33 0.17 -7.43 -0.80
C LEU A 33 0.83 -7.33 -2.16
N ILE A 34 0.07 -7.54 -3.24
CA ILE A 34 0.59 -7.44 -4.61
C ILE A 34 0.12 -6.12 -5.23
N GLU A 35 1.06 -5.35 -5.76
CA GLU A 35 0.77 -4.14 -6.53
C GLU A 35 1.69 -4.04 -7.75
N LYS A 36 1.13 -3.55 -8.86
CA LYS A 36 1.92 -3.36 -10.08
C LYS A 36 2.87 -2.16 -9.96
N GLY A 37 2.46 -1.13 -9.23
CA GLY A 37 3.27 0.05 -8.93
C GLY A 37 4.13 -0.09 -7.66
N ASP A 38 5.16 0.72 -7.57
CA ASP A 38 6.10 0.82 -6.44
C ASP A 38 5.73 1.94 -5.42
N ALA A 39 4.69 2.73 -5.72
CA ALA A 39 4.25 3.85 -4.89
C ALA A 39 2.73 4.04 -4.91
N PHE A 40 2.19 4.45 -3.76
CA PHE A 40 0.84 4.97 -3.65
C PHE A 40 0.78 6.42 -4.14
N THR A 41 -0.31 6.77 -4.82
CA THR A 41 -0.64 8.16 -5.14
C THR A 41 -2.09 8.39 -4.78
N PHE A 42 -2.34 9.40 -3.96
CA PHE A 42 -3.71 9.78 -3.60
C PHE A 42 -4.45 10.26 -4.86
N GLY A 43 -5.65 9.73 -5.09
CA GLY A 43 -6.36 9.88 -6.37
C GLY A 43 -6.54 11.34 -6.81
N TYR A 44 -6.94 12.21 -5.88
CA TYR A 44 -7.14 13.64 -6.15
C TYR A 44 -5.85 14.38 -6.53
N SER A 45 -4.70 13.97 -5.97
CA SER A 45 -3.40 14.59 -6.29
C SER A 45 -2.99 14.41 -7.75
N LYS A 46 -3.56 13.43 -8.46
CA LYS A 46 -3.33 13.25 -9.90
C LYS A 46 -3.85 14.43 -10.71
N LEU A 47 -4.91 15.10 -10.26
CA LEU A 47 -5.44 16.30 -10.92
C LEU A 47 -4.43 17.45 -10.84
N ASP A 48 -3.80 17.65 -9.69
CA ASP A 48 -2.79 18.69 -9.52
C ASP A 48 -1.56 18.44 -10.41
N VAL A 49 -1.18 17.18 -10.64
CA VAL A 49 -0.14 16.82 -11.63
C VAL A 49 -0.60 17.15 -13.05
N MET A 50 -1.82 16.74 -13.43
CA MET A 50 -2.37 16.97 -14.79
C MET A 50 -2.49 18.46 -15.14
N PHE A 51 -2.81 19.30 -14.15
CA PHE A 51 -2.94 20.75 -14.34
C PHE A 51 -1.65 21.53 -14.03
N GLY A 52 -0.52 20.84 -13.82
CA GLY A 52 0.80 21.47 -13.63
C GLY A 52 0.95 22.24 -12.31
N ARG A 53 0.12 21.94 -11.30
CA ARG A 53 0.20 22.55 -9.97
C ARG A 53 1.24 21.90 -9.06
N THR A 54 1.63 20.66 -9.37
CA THR A 54 2.67 19.91 -8.64
C THR A 54 3.38 18.92 -9.57
N THR A 55 4.48 18.34 -9.10
CA THR A 55 5.24 17.31 -9.84
C THR A 55 4.74 15.90 -9.49
N LEU A 56 4.99 14.94 -10.39
CA LEU A 56 4.68 13.54 -10.13
C LEU A 56 5.42 13.00 -8.89
N ASP A 57 6.70 13.37 -8.73
CA ASP A 57 7.51 12.91 -7.60
C ASP A 57 6.98 13.44 -6.25
N ALA A 58 6.39 14.64 -6.23
CA ALA A 58 5.83 15.23 -5.01
C ALA A 58 4.58 14.50 -4.49
N VAL A 59 3.90 13.70 -5.32
CA VAL A 59 2.65 13.01 -4.95
C VAL A 59 2.81 11.50 -4.85
N ARG A 60 4.01 10.97 -5.10
CA ARG A 60 4.33 9.53 -4.99
C ARG A 60 4.81 9.22 -3.58
N LEU A 61 4.15 8.25 -2.96
CA LEU A 61 4.52 7.71 -1.65
C LEU A 61 5.03 6.27 -1.86
N PRO A 62 6.35 6.04 -1.92
CA PRO A 62 6.90 4.69 -2.12
C PRO A 62 6.49 3.74 -1.00
N TYR A 63 5.89 2.60 -1.36
CA TYR A 63 5.37 1.65 -0.37
C TYR A 63 6.45 1.14 0.60
N LYS A 64 7.69 0.99 0.10
CA LYS A 64 8.86 0.58 0.90
C LYS A 64 9.10 1.44 2.15
N ASN A 65 8.59 2.68 2.16
CA ASN A 65 8.77 3.62 3.27
C ASN A 65 7.73 3.42 4.39
N PHE A 66 6.61 2.73 4.14
CA PHE A 66 5.51 2.62 5.10
C PHE A 66 4.81 1.24 5.14
N VAL A 67 5.39 0.23 4.48
CA VAL A 67 4.90 -1.17 4.60
C VAL A 67 4.92 -1.61 6.07
N LYS A 68 3.86 -2.30 6.50
CA LYS A 68 3.65 -2.66 7.90
C LYS A 68 4.35 -3.97 8.27
N PRO A 69 4.72 -4.18 9.56
CA PRO A 69 5.25 -5.45 10.03
C PRO A 69 4.35 -6.65 9.67
N GLY A 70 4.93 -7.79 9.31
CA GLY A 70 4.16 -8.98 8.91
C GLY A 70 3.51 -8.89 7.51
N VAL A 71 3.69 -7.78 6.79
CA VAL A 71 3.23 -7.61 5.41
C VAL A 71 4.41 -7.69 4.44
N ARG A 72 4.36 -8.62 3.50
CA ARG A 72 5.28 -8.68 2.35
C ARG A 72 4.62 -7.98 1.16
N LEU A 73 5.28 -6.96 0.61
CA LEU A 73 4.89 -6.31 -0.63
C LEU A 73 5.58 -7.01 -1.82
N LEU A 74 4.84 -7.29 -2.89
CA LEU A 74 5.34 -7.84 -4.16
C LEU A 74 4.85 -7.02 -5.35
#